data_AF-A0A7Y6Y5E7-F1
#
_entry.id   AF-A0A7Y6Y5E7-F1
#
_cell.length_a   1.000
_cell.length_b   1.000
_cell.length_c   1.000
_cell.angle_alpha   90.00
_cell.angle_beta   90.00
_cell.angle_gamma   90.00
#
_symmetry.space_group_name_H-M   'P 1'
#
loop_
_entity.id
_entity.type
_entity.pdbx_description
1 polymer ?
#
loop_
_entity_poly.entity_id
_entity_poly.type
_entity_poly.pdbx_seq_one_letter_code
_entity_poly.pdbx_strand_id
1 'polypeptide(L)'
;MFKNTFFNYRDPGASKSGRLIYRKYRSDTDNYWTCEIGFGASPALDRFAPGFTGYEIFQLDSQALVIGYFFSTKNKKNIWGFNLSAFREEKPFSKGDYFIYTSLGVNYSIRFK
;
A
#
# COMPACT_ATOMS: atom_id res chain seq x y z
N MET A 1 15.14 3.08 6.82
CA MET A 1 14.40 3.33 5.56
C MET A 1 14.49 2.05 4.75
N PHE A 2 13.36 1.39 4.48
CA PHE A 2 13.32 0.18 3.66
C PHE A 2 12.63 0.53 2.34
N LYS A 3 13.29 0.20 1.22
CA LYS A 3 12.78 0.41 -0.14
C LYS A 3 12.51 -0.95 -0.76
N ASN A 4 11.25 -1.28 -0.98
CA ASN A 4 10.86 -2.48 -1.71
C ASN A 4 10.32 -2.07 -3.08
N THR A 5 10.94 -2.57 -4.15
CA THR A 5 10.50 -2.37 -5.53
C THR A 5 10.12 -3.74 -6.09
N PHE A 6 8.89 -3.88 -6.60
CA PHE A 6 8.44 -5.13 -7.21
C PHE A 6 8.15 -4.92 -8.69
N PHE A 7 8.66 -5.83 -9.51
CA PHE A 7 8.36 -5.95 -10.94
C PHE A 7 7.62 -7.26 -11.15
N ASN A 8 6.38 -7.20 -11.62
CA ASN A 8 5.64 -8.38 -12.08
C ASN A 8 5.48 -8.27 -13.59
N TYR A 9 5.89 -9.31 -14.32
CA TYR A 9 5.74 -9.41 -15.76
C TYR A 9 4.49 -10.24 -16.04
N ARG A 10 3.40 -9.61 -16.50
CA ARG A 10 2.21 -10.31 -17.00
C ARG A 10 1.59 -9.49 -18.12
N ASP A 11 1.18 -10.15 -19.20
CA ASP A 11 0.43 -9.48 -20.27
C ASP A 11 -0.75 -8.71 -19.66
N PRO A 12 -0.81 -7.38 -19.84
CA PRO A 12 -0.35 -6.60 -20.99
C PRO A 12 0.91 -5.74 -20.78
N GLY A 13 1.72 -6.00 -19.75
CA GLY A 13 3.00 -5.29 -19.54
C GLY A 13 3.57 -5.43 -18.12
N ALA A 14 4.75 -4.86 -17.86
CA ALA A 14 5.34 -4.89 -16.52
C ALA A 14 4.66 -3.89 -15.57
N SER A 15 4.06 -4.37 -14.48
CA SER A 15 3.61 -3.51 -13.39
C SER A 15 4.82 -3.03 -12.60
N LYS A 16 4.93 -1.73 -12.34
CA LYS A 16 5.99 -1.14 -11.50
C LYS A 16 5.38 -0.68 -10.19
N SER A 17 5.88 -1.17 -9.06
CA SER A 17 5.48 -0.64 -7.76
C SER A 17 6.70 -0.37 -6.88
N GLY A 18 6.62 0.71 -6.13
CA GLY A 18 7.64 1.13 -5.18
C GLY A 18 6.98 1.50 -3.86
N ARG A 19 7.58 1.05 -2.77
CA ARG A 19 7.11 1.36 -1.43
C ARG A 19 8.25 1.84 -0.55
N LEU A 20 8.03 2.97 0.11
CA LEU A 20 8.94 3.57 1.06
C LEU A 20 8.36 3.42 2.45
N ILE A 21 9.11 2.77 3.34
CA ILE A 21 8.70 2.59 4.73
C ILE A 21 9.69 3.29 5.64
N TYR A 22 9.16 4.21 6.44
CA TYR A 22 9.87 4.85 7.53
C TYR A 22 9.31 4.38 8.86
N ARG A 23 10.20 4.00 9.77
CA ARG A 23 9.85 3.54 11.12
C ARG A 23 10.78 4.20 12.12
N LYS A 24 10.22 4.76 13.19
CA LYS A 24 10.99 5.34 14.30
C LYS A 24 10.55 4.70 15.61
N TYR A 25 11.53 4.08 16.25
CA TYR A 25 11.40 3.41 17.53
C TYR A 25 11.49 4.41 18.68
N ARG A 26 10.82 4.10 19.79
CA ARG A 26 10.82 4.88 21.03
C ARG A 26 11.43 4.05 22.16
N SER A 27 10.64 3.73 23.18
CA SER A 27 11.10 3.09 24.43
C SER A 27 11.63 1.67 24.25
N ASP A 28 11.15 0.98 23.23
CA ASP A 28 11.45 -0.42 22.97
C ASP A 28 11.20 -0.76 21.50
N THR A 29 11.59 -1.98 21.12
CA THR A 29 11.44 -2.51 19.76
C THR A 29 9.97 -2.68 19.36
N ASP A 30 9.06 -2.79 20.32
CA ASP A 30 7.63 -2.97 20.13
C ASP A 30 6.87 -1.61 20.22
N ASN A 31 7.58 -0.51 20.50
CA ASN A 31 7.05 0.86 20.55
C ASN A 31 7.63 1.70 19.43
N TYR A 32 6.87 1.85 18.36
CA TYR A 32 7.30 2.61 17.19
C TYR A 32 6.13 3.22 16.45
N TRP A 33 6.42 4.33 15.77
CA TRP A 33 5.55 4.82 14.71
C TRP A 33 6.09 4.40 13.36
N THR A 34 5.18 4.20 12.41
CA THR A 34 5.47 3.86 11.03
C THR A 34 4.71 4.79 10.10
N CYS A 35 5.36 5.18 9.00
CA CYS A 35 4.73 5.83 7.87
C CYS A 35 5.24 5.13 6.62
N GLU A 36 4.31 4.81 5.75
CA GLU A 36 4.54 4.06 4.55
C GLU A 36 3.83 4.76 3.40
N ILE A 37 4.59 5.02 2.34
CA ILE A 37 4.09 5.63 1.11
C ILE A 37 4.40 4.67 -0.02
N GLY A 38 3.35 4.27 -0.75
CA GLY A 38 3.43 3.38 -1.89
C GLY A 38 2.95 4.08 -3.15
N PHE A 39 3.64 3.82 -4.26
CA PHE A 39 3.24 4.20 -5.61
C PHE A 39 3.29 2.97 -6.50
N GLY A 40 2.30 2.78 -7.35
CA GLY A 40 2.27 1.68 -8.30
C GLY A 40 1.63 2.10 -9.60
N ALA A 41 2.18 1.62 -10.71
CA ALA A 41 1.61 1.74 -12.04
C ALA A 41 1.40 0.31 -12.58
N SER A 42 0.15 -0.06 -12.85
CA SER A 42 -0.18 -1.39 -13.39
C SER A 42 -0.79 -1.26 -14.78
N PRO A 43 -0.26 -1.95 -15.81
CA PRO A 43 -0.82 -1.88 -17.15
C PRO A 43 -2.13 -2.66 -17.22
N ALA A 44 -3.17 -2.06 -17.81
CA ALA A 44 -4.44 -2.69 -18.15
C ALA A 44 -4.76 -2.48 -19.63
N LEU A 45 -5.41 -3.48 -20.23
CA LEU A 45 -5.91 -3.41 -21.60
C LEU A 45 -7.25 -2.69 -21.61
N ASP A 46 -7.40 -1.66 -22.43
CA ASP A 46 -8.69 -0.99 -22.61
C ASP A 46 -9.53 -1.66 -23.71
N ARG A 47 -10.21 -2.76 -23.38
CA ARG A 47 -10.99 -3.56 -24.35
C ARG A 47 -12.31 -2.91 -24.82
N PHE A 48 -12.68 -1.76 -24.27
CA PHE A 48 -13.99 -1.14 -24.50
C PHE A 48 -13.92 0.24 -25.17
N ALA A 49 -12.72 0.72 -25.52
CA ALA A 49 -12.55 1.98 -26.25
C ALA A 49 -13.17 1.93 -27.67
N PRO A 50 -13.95 2.93 -28.10
CA PRO A 50 -14.46 3.00 -29.46
C PRO A 50 -13.29 3.18 -30.45
N GLY A 51 -13.06 2.17 -31.30
CA GLY A 51 -11.90 2.12 -32.21
C GLY A 51 -10.76 1.19 -31.76
N PHE A 52 -11.02 0.29 -30.80
CA PHE A 52 -10.04 -0.63 -30.24
C PHE A 52 -9.26 -1.43 -31.31
N THR A 53 -7.96 -1.16 -31.42
CA THR A 53 -7.02 -1.86 -32.31
C THR A 53 -6.27 -3.00 -31.62
N GLY A 54 -6.48 -3.22 -30.32
CA GLY A 54 -5.79 -4.27 -29.55
C GLY A 54 -4.48 -3.84 -28.87
N TYR A 55 -4.02 -2.60 -29.06
CA TYR A 55 -2.68 -2.14 -28.63
C TYR A 55 -2.67 -1.01 -27.60
N GLU A 56 -3.82 -0.48 -27.18
CA GLU A 56 -3.86 0.57 -26.15
C GLU A 56 -3.70 -0.02 -24.76
N ILE A 57 -2.48 0.13 -24.22
CA ILE A 57 -2.11 -0.22 -22.86
C ILE A 57 -2.20 1.05 -22.01
N PHE A 58 -3.12 1.08 -21.05
CA PHE A 58 -3.25 2.16 -20.08
C PHE A 58 -2.57 1.78 -18.76
N GLN A 59 -1.87 2.72 -18.11
CA GLN A 59 -1.24 2.49 -16.80
C GLN A 59 -2.15 3.03 -15.70
N LEU A 60 -2.64 2.15 -14.83
CA LEU A 60 -3.39 2.53 -13.64
C LEU A 60 -2.42 3.03 -12.59
N ASP A 61 -2.53 4.32 -12.26
CA ASP A 61 -1.80 4.89 -11.13
C ASP A 61 -2.48 4.54 -9.81
N SER A 62 -1.66 4.09 -8.86
CA SER A 62 -2.07 3.73 -7.51
C SER A 62 -1.14 4.39 -6.50
N GLN A 63 -1.72 4.96 -5.46
CA GLN A 63 -1.02 5.62 -4.37
C GLN A 63 -1.57 5.10 -3.05
N ALA A 64 -0.69 4.77 -2.12
CA ALA A 64 -1.03 4.30 -0.80
C ALA A 64 -0.29 5.13 0.24
N LEU A 65 -1.01 5.60 1.25
CA LEU A 65 -0.45 6.21 2.45
C LEU A 65 -0.91 5.41 3.65
N VAL A 66 0.02 4.85 4.39
CA VAL A 66 -0.26 4.06 5.59
C VAL A 66 0.52 4.63 6.75
N ILE A 67 -0.18 5.00 7.82
CA ILE A 67 0.43 5.42 9.07
C ILE A 67 0.04 4.42 10.16
N GLY A 68 0.94 4.19 11.09
CA GLY A 68 0.66 3.29 12.20
C GLY A 68 1.44 3.60 13.46
N TYR A 69 0.88 3.18 14.58
CA TYR A 69 1.50 3.28 15.89
C TYR A 69 1.37 1.96 16.63
N PHE A 70 2.49 1.49 17.13
CA PHE A 70 2.60 0.24 17.86
C PHE A 70 3.17 0.54 19.24
N PHE A 71 2.64 -0.13 20.27
CA PHE A 71 3.14 -0.02 21.63
C PHE A 71 2.99 -1.32 22.41
N SER A 72 3.92 -1.56 23.33
CA SER A 72 3.85 -2.65 24.29
C SER A 72 3.42 -2.15 25.68
N THR A 73 2.76 -3.00 26.47
CA THR A 73 2.46 -2.69 27.88
C THR A 73 3.69 -2.88 28.76
N LYS A 74 3.67 -2.37 30.01
CA LYS A 74 4.80 -2.44 30.96
C LYS A 74 5.39 -3.85 31.14
N ASN A 75 4.55 -4.88 31.04
CA ASN A 75 4.98 -6.27 31.19
C ASN A 75 5.55 -6.88 29.90
N LYS A 76 5.59 -6.12 28.79
CA LYS A 76 6.03 -6.51 27.43
C LYS A 76 5.36 -7.77 26.86
N LYS A 77 4.27 -8.22 27.49
CA LYS A 77 3.46 -9.37 27.08
C LYS A 77 2.37 -8.98 26.08
N ASN A 78 1.79 -7.80 26.26
CA ASN A 78 0.69 -7.34 25.43
C ASN A 78 1.22 -6.27 24.48
N ILE A 79 1.02 -6.48 23.18
CA ILE A 79 1.45 -5.60 22.10
C ILE A 79 0.20 -5.16 21.36
N TRP A 80 0.06 -3.85 21.17
CA TRP A 80 -1.02 -3.23 20.44
C TRP A 80 -0.47 -2.53 19.19
N GLY A 81 -1.26 -2.54 18.13
CA GLY A 81 -0.94 -1.86 16.87
C GLY A 81 -2.17 -1.20 16.29
N PHE A 82 -2.04 0.04 15.88
CA PHE A 82 -3.09 0.83 15.24
C PHE A 82 -2.57 1.29 13.90
N ASN A 83 -3.34 1.05 12.84
CA ASN A 83 -3.00 1.45 11.48
C ASN A 83 -4.16 2.22 10.86
N LEU A 84 -3.83 3.31 10.16
CA LEU A 84 -4.75 4.03 9.28
C LEU A 84 -4.12 4.04 7.89
N SER A 85 -4.89 3.62 6.91
CA SER A 85 -4.48 3.53 5.52
C SER A 85 -5.42 4.35 4.65
N ALA A 86 -4.88 5.07 3.68
CA ALA A 86 -5.61 5.78 2.65
C ALA A 86 -5.05 5.37 1.28
N PHE A 87 -5.95 5.06 0.36
CA PHE A 87 -5.60 4.59 -0.97
C PHE A 87 -6.27 5.46 -2.01
N ARG A 88 -5.54 5.75 -3.08
CA ARG A 88 -6.04 6.42 -4.28
C ARG A 88 -5.63 5.58 -5.47
N GLU A 89 -6.61 4.98 -6.13
CA GLU A 89 -6.40 4.09 -7.27
C GLU A 89 -7.19 4.60 -8.46
N GLU A 90 -6.57 4.64 -9.64
CA GLU A 90 -7.27 5.01 -10.87
C GLU A 90 -8.24 3.90 -11.29
N LYS A 91 -9.45 4.27 -11.69
CA LYS A 91 -10.45 3.30 -12.11
C LYS A 91 -10.00 2.65 -13.43
N PRO A 92 -10.17 1.32 -13.57
CA PRO A 92 -9.95 0.70 -14.87
C PRO A 92 -11.00 1.26 -15.85
N PHE A 93 -10.57 1.55 -17.09
CA PHE A 93 -11.42 2.01 -18.19
C PHE A 93 -12.06 3.40 -18.03
N SER A 94 -11.62 4.20 -17.05
CA SER A 94 -12.05 5.60 -16.89
C SER A 94 -10.86 6.46 -16.46
N LYS A 95 -10.12 6.94 -17.45
CA LYS A 95 -8.89 7.72 -17.24
C LYS A 95 -9.22 9.06 -16.59
N GLY A 96 -8.61 9.35 -15.45
CA GLY A 96 -8.88 10.56 -14.64
C GLY A 96 -9.92 10.38 -13.53
N ASP A 97 -10.56 9.20 -13.45
CA ASP A 97 -11.46 8.84 -12.36
C ASP A 97 -10.73 8.00 -11.31
N TYR A 98 -10.96 8.28 -10.01
CA TYR A 98 -10.24 7.62 -8.93
C TYR A 98 -11.17 7.00 -7.89
N PHE A 99 -10.82 5.80 -7.41
CA PHE A 99 -11.30 5.26 -6.15
C PHE A 99 -10.43 5.78 -5.01
N ILE A 100 -11.07 6.46 -4.06
CA ILE A 100 -10.43 6.86 -2.81
C ILE A 100 -11.11 6.11 -1.69
N TYR A 101 -10.33 5.37 -0.92
CA TYR A 101 -10.85 4.61 0.21
C TYR A 101 -9.87 4.60 1.36
N THR A 102 -10.41 4.49 2.56
CA THR A 102 -9.65 4.49 3.81
C THR A 102 -9.92 3.22 4.60
N SER A 103 -8.92 2.75 5.34
CA SER A 103 -9.03 1.56 6.19
C SER A 103 -8.43 1.84 7.55
N LEU A 104 -9.08 1.35 8.60
CA LEU A 104 -8.63 1.39 9.98
C LEU A 104 -8.39 -0.03 10.46
N GLY A 105 -7.22 -0.28 11.03
CA GLY A 105 -6.82 -1.58 11.55
C GLY A 105 -6.38 -1.49 13.00
N VAL A 106 -6.87 -2.41 13.83
CA VAL A 106 -6.40 -2.61 15.21
C VAL A 106 -5.84 -4.03 15.30
N ASN A 107 -4.65 -4.15 15.87
CA ASN A 107 -3.93 -5.39 16.04
C ASN A 107 -3.61 -5.57 17.52
N TYR A 108 -3.79 -6.79 18.02
CA TYR A 108 -3.46 -7.16 19.38
C TYR A 108 -2.72 -8.49 19.39
N SER A 109 -1.57 -8.53 20.05
CA SER A 109 -0.73 -9.73 20.15
C SER A 109 -0.31 -9.96 21.59
N ILE A 110 -0.36 -11.22 22.02
CA ILE A 110 0.13 -11.67 23.32
C ILE A 110 1.38 -12.52 23.10
N ARG A 111 2.47 -12.18 23.82
CA ARG A 111 3.71 -12.97 23.84
C ARG A 111 3.68 -13.92 25.03
N PHE A 112 3.63 -15.22 24.75
CA PHE A 112 3.80 -16.29 25.73
C PHE A 112 5.29 -16.64 25.87
N LYS A 113 5.69 -17.07 27.06
CA LYS A 113 7.05 -17.45 27.39
C LYS A 113 7.16 -18.97 27.36
#